data_AF-A0A1V6UR81-F1
#
_entry.id   AF-A0A1V6UR81-F1
#
_cell.length_a   1.000
_cell.length_b   1.000
_cell.length_c   1.000
_cell.angle_alpha   90.00
_cell.angle_beta   90.00
_cell.angle_gamma   90.00
#
_symmetry.space_group_name_H-M   'P 1'
#
loop_
_entity.id
_entity.type
_entity.pdbx_description
1 polymer ?
#
loop_
_entity_poly.entity_id
_entity_poly.type
_entity_poly.pdbx_seq_one_letter_code
_entity_poly.pdbx_strand_id
1 'polypeptide(L)'
;MHQVTTPFLASLEGSELPTDVDPYFSLPTQTWVITQHLEESALLMNQKEVERHGSVSTMAKLLCYRKVDITQKLAFMRVYRQIPTIGTEYSKPEIRGLQAMPKLKSMACNVTPALLGYKKAQQDNDDPIPGGFSIYIVWDKVPGESLSDKYFWSLSRDARDGIRREFRRVNEQFLPWGIEPTSPTTTNLIYDQVSGSM
;
A
#
# COMPACT_ATOMS: atom_id res chain seq x y z
N MET A 1 -3.96 -16.88 8.97
CA MET A 1 -4.39 -15.86 7.99
C MET A 1 -5.08 -16.59 6.86
N HIS A 2 -6.38 -16.37 6.67
CA HIS A 2 -7.08 -16.88 5.49
C HIS A 2 -6.86 -15.86 4.36
N GLN A 3 -6.07 -16.24 3.35
CA GLN A 3 -6.01 -15.50 2.09
C GLN A 3 -7.36 -15.66 1.38
N VAL A 4 -8.00 -14.55 1.02
CA VAL A 4 -9.21 -14.55 0.20
C VAL A 4 -8.77 -14.71 -1.26
N THR A 5 -9.44 -15.62 -1.97
CA THR A 5 -9.17 -15.94 -3.38
C THR A 5 -9.73 -14.88 -4.36
N THR A 6 -10.48 -13.88 -3.85
CA THR A 6 -11.05 -12.79 -4.65
C THR A 6 -10.44 -11.45 -4.23
N PRO A 7 -9.60 -10.83 -5.08
CA PRO A 7 -9.02 -9.51 -4.82
C PRO A 7 -10.09 -8.41 -4.82
N PHE A 8 -10.05 -7.49 -3.84
CA PHE A 8 -10.95 -6.35 -3.76
C PHE A 8 -10.59 -5.24 -4.75
N LEU A 9 -9.35 -5.23 -5.25
CA LEU A 9 -8.79 -4.13 -6.06
C LEU A 9 -8.30 -4.58 -7.45
N ALA A 10 -8.61 -5.80 -7.89
CA ALA A 10 -8.16 -6.31 -9.20
C ALA A 10 -8.71 -5.54 -10.40
N SER A 11 -9.84 -4.83 -10.26
CA SER A 11 -10.41 -4.03 -11.34
C SER A 11 -9.66 -2.72 -11.61
N LEU A 12 -8.62 -2.39 -10.84
CA LEU A 12 -7.88 -1.15 -11.00
C LEU A 12 -6.88 -1.16 -12.17
N GLU A 13 -6.51 -2.31 -12.71
CA GLU A 13 -5.58 -2.37 -13.84
C GLU A 13 -6.22 -1.73 -15.10
N GLY A 14 -5.45 -0.86 -15.78
CA GLY A 14 -5.95 -0.07 -16.91
C GLY A 14 -6.78 1.16 -16.53
N SER A 15 -7.08 1.36 -15.24
CA SER A 15 -7.84 2.51 -14.77
C SER A 15 -6.97 3.77 -14.61
N GLU A 16 -7.64 4.92 -14.53
CA GLU A 16 -7.02 6.20 -14.19
C GLU A 16 -7.39 6.60 -12.77
N LEU A 17 -6.38 6.84 -11.93
CA LEU A 17 -6.57 7.24 -10.54
C LEU A 17 -5.97 8.63 -10.32
N PRO A 18 -6.79 9.63 -9.91
CA PRO A 18 -6.27 10.94 -9.55
C PRO A 18 -5.72 10.95 -8.12
N THR A 19 -4.64 11.69 -7.92
CA THR A 19 -4.18 12.15 -6.61
C THR A 19 -4.43 13.65 -6.46
N ASP A 20 -4.66 14.10 -5.23
CA ASP A 20 -5.04 15.48 -4.94
C ASP A 20 -3.83 16.34 -4.61
N VAL A 21 -4.04 17.66 -4.59
CA VAL A 21 -3.04 18.59 -4.07
C VAL A 21 -2.87 18.36 -2.56
N ASP A 22 -1.61 18.25 -2.11
CA ASP A 22 -1.28 18.19 -0.69
C ASP A 22 -0.22 19.25 -0.37
N PRO A 23 -0.61 20.39 0.26
CA PRO A 23 0.31 21.46 0.60
C PRO A 23 1.38 21.06 1.61
N TYR A 24 1.10 20.09 2.49
CA TYR A 24 2.06 19.64 3.50
C TYR A 24 3.22 18.88 2.85
N PHE A 25 2.94 18.12 1.80
CA PHE A 25 3.94 17.41 1.01
C PHE A 25 4.39 18.14 -0.26
N SER A 26 3.88 19.36 -0.51
CA SER A 26 4.09 20.12 -1.76
C SER A 26 3.75 19.31 -3.03
N LEU A 27 2.69 18.50 -2.97
CA LEU A 27 2.26 17.64 -4.08
C LEU A 27 1.20 18.33 -4.94
N PRO A 28 1.32 18.29 -6.27
CA PRO A 28 0.28 18.77 -7.17
C PRO A 28 -0.82 17.71 -7.40
N THR A 29 -1.98 18.16 -7.89
CA THR A 29 -2.97 17.25 -8.48
C THR A 29 -2.37 16.53 -9.68
N GLN A 30 -2.57 15.21 -9.75
CA GLN A 30 -1.98 14.38 -10.80
C GLN A 30 -2.92 13.23 -11.15
N THR A 31 -2.93 12.80 -12.41
CA THR A 31 -3.61 11.58 -12.85
C THR A 31 -2.59 10.49 -13.17
N TRP A 32 -2.84 9.30 -12.65
CA TRP A 32 -1.99 8.12 -12.81
C TRP A 32 -2.71 7.04 -13.58
N VAL A 33 -2.06 6.45 -14.58
CA VAL A 33 -2.57 5.30 -15.32
C VAL A 33 -2.00 4.04 -14.68
N ILE A 34 -2.87 3.13 -14.24
CA ILE A 34 -2.45 1.87 -13.62
C ILE A 34 -2.11 0.86 -14.72
N THR A 35 -0.88 0.36 -14.72
CA THR A 35 -0.41 -0.58 -15.74
C THR A 35 -0.43 -2.02 -15.28
N GLN A 36 -0.25 -2.27 -13.99
CA GLN A 36 -0.17 -3.63 -13.47
C GLN A 36 -0.56 -3.70 -12.00
N HIS A 37 -1.35 -4.70 -11.65
CA HIS A 37 -1.58 -5.09 -10.27
C HIS A 37 -0.47 -6.05 -9.77
N LEU A 38 0.36 -5.62 -8.82
CA LEU A 38 1.54 -6.39 -8.38
C LEU A 38 1.22 -7.31 -7.20
N GLU A 39 0.51 -6.80 -6.20
CA GLU A 39 0.23 -7.52 -4.96
C GLU A 39 -1.04 -6.95 -4.31
N GLU A 40 -1.85 -7.80 -3.70
CA GLU A 40 -2.91 -7.38 -2.78
C GLU A 40 -2.89 -8.25 -1.55
N SER A 41 -2.96 -7.61 -0.38
CA SER A 41 -3.07 -8.27 0.91
C SER A 41 -4.26 -7.70 1.67
N ALA A 42 -5.22 -8.55 2.02
CA ALA A 42 -6.35 -8.21 2.87
C ALA A 42 -6.18 -8.86 4.24
N LEU A 43 -6.26 -8.06 5.30
CA LEU A 43 -6.26 -8.56 6.67
C LEU A 43 -7.70 -8.69 7.13
N LEU A 44 -8.34 -9.84 6.91
CA LEU A 44 -9.70 -10.07 7.37
C LEU A 44 -9.75 -10.20 8.90
N MET A 45 -10.74 -9.55 9.50
CA MET A 45 -11.00 -9.60 10.94
C MET A 45 -12.47 -9.87 11.22
N ASN A 46 -12.75 -10.60 12.30
CA ASN A 46 -14.09 -10.68 12.87
C ASN A 46 -14.37 -9.48 13.80
N GLN A 47 -15.63 -9.32 14.23
CA GLN A 47 -16.06 -8.18 15.04
C GLN A 47 -15.25 -7.99 16.34
N LYS A 48 -14.89 -9.09 17.02
CA LYS A 48 -14.09 -9.03 18.27
C LYS A 48 -12.64 -8.59 18.04
N GLU A 49 -12.13 -8.79 16.83
CA GLU A 49 -10.80 -8.37 16.42
C GLU A 49 -10.81 -6.90 16.01
N VAL A 50 -11.85 -6.45 15.31
CA VAL A 50 -12.08 -5.03 14.96
C VAL A 50 -12.18 -4.15 16.21
N GLU A 51 -12.92 -4.60 17.22
CA GLU A 51 -13.03 -3.89 18.51
C GLU A 51 -11.67 -3.71 19.21
N ARG A 52 -10.71 -4.59 18.93
CA ARG A 52 -9.36 -4.55 19.52
C ARG A 52 -8.33 -3.80 18.68
N HIS A 53 -8.41 -3.91 17.36
CA HIS A 53 -7.35 -3.46 16.45
C HIS A 53 -7.78 -2.33 15.50
N GLY A 54 -9.05 -1.94 15.52
CA GLY A 54 -9.63 -0.96 14.62
C GLY A 54 -10.15 -1.56 13.31
N SER A 55 -10.41 -0.68 12.34
CA SER A 55 -11.06 -1.04 11.08
C SER A 55 -10.25 -2.00 10.21
N VAL A 56 -10.95 -2.88 9.49
CA VAL A 56 -10.39 -3.82 8.52
C VAL A 56 -10.02 -3.09 7.22
N SER A 57 -8.84 -3.37 6.66
CA SER A 57 -8.45 -2.81 5.36
C SER A 57 -7.67 -3.81 4.50
N THR A 58 -7.75 -3.60 3.18
CA THR A 58 -6.87 -4.21 2.19
C THR A 58 -5.82 -3.21 1.75
N MET A 59 -4.65 -3.72 1.33
CA MET A 59 -3.58 -2.96 0.71
C MET A 59 -3.22 -3.60 -0.63
N ALA A 60 -3.30 -2.83 -1.71
CA ALA A 60 -2.76 -3.22 -3.00
C ALA A 60 -1.52 -2.40 -3.36
N LYS A 61 -0.54 -3.06 -3.96
CA LYS A 61 0.61 -2.45 -4.62
C LYS A 61 0.40 -2.55 -6.14
N LEU A 62 0.47 -1.40 -6.79
CA LEU A 62 0.23 -1.24 -8.23
C LEU A 62 1.43 -0.58 -8.88
N LEU A 63 1.66 -0.90 -10.14
CA LEU A 63 2.57 -0.18 -11.02
C LEU A 63 1.75 0.84 -11.82
N CYS A 64 2.27 2.06 -11.95
CA CYS A 64 1.58 3.13 -12.66
C CYS A 64 2.57 4.10 -13.29
N TYR A 65 2.08 4.98 -14.16
CA TYR A 65 2.82 6.15 -14.62
C TYR A 65 1.91 7.37 -14.65
N ARG A 66 2.53 8.55 -14.70
CA ARG A 66 1.81 9.82 -14.77
C ARG A 66 1.20 9.99 -16.17
N LYS A 67 -0.11 10.21 -16.28
CA LYS A 67 -0.83 10.30 -17.56
C LYS A 67 -0.23 11.33 -18.54
N VAL A 68 0.25 12.46 -18.03
CA VAL A 68 0.83 13.55 -18.84
C VAL A 68 2.32 13.35 -19.15
N ASP A 69 2.96 12.34 -18.58
CA ASP A 69 4.37 12.03 -18.82
C ASP A 69 4.53 11.16 -20.07
N ILE A 70 5.11 11.73 -21.12
CA ILE A 70 5.37 11.08 -22.40
C ILE A 70 6.37 9.92 -22.25
N THR A 71 7.29 10.01 -21.28
CA THR A 71 8.28 8.95 -21.03
C THR A 71 7.68 7.74 -20.32
N GLN A 72 6.46 7.89 -19.78
CA GLN A 72 5.78 6.88 -18.97
C GLN A 72 6.67 6.34 -17.84
N LYS A 73 7.41 7.24 -17.16
CA LYS A 73 8.26 6.83 -16.04
C LYS A 73 7.40 6.12 -14.99
N LEU A 74 7.81 4.90 -14.66
CA LEU A 74 7.07 4.04 -13.73
C LEU A 74 7.21 4.52 -12.29
N ALA A 75 6.12 4.37 -11.55
CA ALA A 75 5.98 4.68 -10.13
C ALA A 75 5.19 3.56 -9.43
N PHE A 76 5.34 3.46 -8.11
CA PHE A 76 4.54 2.54 -7.30
C PHE A 76 3.36 3.28 -6.68
N MET A 77 2.15 2.76 -6.85
CA MET A 77 0.98 3.21 -6.11
C MET A 77 0.59 2.17 -5.06
N ARG A 78 0.39 2.62 -3.82
CA ARG A 78 -0.28 1.84 -2.77
C ARG A 78 -1.70 2.35 -2.58
N VAL A 79 -2.65 1.44 -2.59
CA VAL A 79 -4.05 1.71 -2.30
C VAL A 79 -4.43 0.99 -1.02
N TYR A 80 -4.84 1.75 -0.01
CA TYR A 80 -5.45 1.21 1.20
C TYR A 80 -6.95 1.45 1.13
N ARG A 81 -7.74 0.40 1.26
CA ARG A 81 -9.19 0.50 1.21
C ARG A 81 -9.81 -0.23 2.38
N GLN A 82 -10.72 0.43 3.09
CA GLN A 82 -11.50 -0.22 4.14
C GLN A 82 -12.36 -1.33 3.51
N ILE A 83 -12.39 -2.50 4.15
CA ILE A 83 -13.16 -3.67 3.69
C ILE A 83 -14.14 -4.13 4.77
N PRO A 84 -15.17 -4.92 4.43
CA PRO A 84 -16.12 -5.46 5.40
C PRO A 84 -15.46 -6.36 6.45
N THR A 85 -15.99 -6.30 7.67
CA THR A 85 -15.75 -7.32 8.71
C THR A 85 -16.28 -8.68 8.26
N ILE A 86 -15.61 -9.76 8.67
CA ILE A 86 -16.04 -11.14 8.35
C ILE A 86 -17.51 -11.35 8.72
N GLY A 87 -18.29 -11.86 7.77
CA GLY A 87 -19.72 -12.14 7.92
C GLY A 87 -20.63 -11.00 7.43
N THR A 88 -20.08 -9.88 6.97
CA THR A 88 -20.84 -8.73 6.46
C THR A 88 -20.58 -8.40 5.00
N GLU A 89 -19.73 -9.18 4.32
CA GLU A 89 -19.24 -8.94 2.95
C GLU A 89 -20.39 -8.79 1.95
N TYR A 90 -21.43 -9.61 2.12
CA TYR A 90 -22.61 -9.65 1.26
C TYR A 90 -23.82 -8.97 1.89
N SER A 91 -23.64 -8.25 3.00
CA SER A 91 -24.72 -7.44 3.58
C SER A 91 -25.06 -6.26 2.68
N LYS A 92 -26.28 -5.73 2.86
CA LYS A 92 -26.71 -4.53 2.14
C LYS A 92 -25.75 -3.35 2.40
N PRO A 93 -25.58 -2.43 1.43
CA PRO A 93 -24.68 -1.28 1.55
C PRO A 93 -24.88 -0.49 2.84
N GLU A 94 -26.12 -0.33 3.30
CA GLU A 94 -26.44 0.43 4.52
C GLU A 94 -25.85 -0.24 5.76
N ILE A 95 -25.87 -1.58 5.82
CA ILE A 95 -25.31 -2.36 6.93
C ILE A 95 -23.78 -2.33 6.90
N ARG A 96 -23.17 -2.44 5.71
CA ARG A 96 -21.71 -2.30 5.56
C ARG A 96 -21.25 -0.89 5.91
N GLY A 97 -22.01 0.13 5.54
CA GLY A 97 -21.69 1.53 5.82
C GLY A 97 -21.67 1.88 7.30
N LEU A 98 -22.37 1.12 8.17
CA LEU A 98 -22.26 1.28 9.63
C LEU A 98 -20.85 1.00 10.16
N GLN A 99 -20.01 0.31 9.38
CA GLN A 99 -18.63 0.01 9.74
C GLN A 99 -17.66 1.13 9.34
N ALA A 100 -18.13 2.15 8.60
CA ALA A 100 -17.30 3.24 8.13
C ALA A 100 -16.58 3.93 9.30
N MET A 101 -15.24 3.93 9.24
CA MET A 101 -14.42 4.56 10.26
C MET A 101 -13.75 5.82 9.71
N PRO A 102 -13.64 6.89 10.52
CA PRO A 102 -12.95 8.09 10.10
C PRO A 102 -11.46 7.82 9.84
N LYS A 103 -11.04 8.15 8.61
CA LYS A 103 -9.68 8.31 8.05
C LYS A 103 -8.51 7.75 8.87
N LEU A 104 -7.74 6.85 8.25
CA LEU A 104 -6.37 6.55 8.68
C LEU A 104 -5.50 7.84 8.68
N LYS A 105 -4.70 8.02 9.74
CA LYS A 105 -3.55 8.95 9.72
C LYS A 105 -2.43 8.25 8.96
N SER A 106 -2.16 8.66 7.73
CA SER A 106 -0.92 8.24 7.05
C SER A 106 0.21 9.16 7.47
N MET A 107 1.34 8.56 7.87
CA MET A 107 2.60 9.27 8.01
C MET A 107 3.36 9.14 6.69
N ALA A 108 3.85 10.26 6.15
CA ALA A 108 4.98 10.19 5.23
C ALA A 108 6.25 10.31 6.07
N CYS A 109 7.26 9.51 5.74
CA CYS A 109 8.58 9.56 6.35
C CYS A 109 9.60 10.00 5.30
N ASN A 110 10.70 10.62 5.71
CA ASN A 110 11.79 11.00 4.80
C ASN A 110 12.68 9.80 4.38
N VAL A 111 12.41 8.59 4.90
CA VAL A 111 13.18 7.36 4.61
C VAL A 111 12.49 6.48 3.57
N THR A 112 11.28 6.86 3.12
CA THR A 112 10.63 6.24 1.96
C THR A 112 11.11 6.89 0.65
N PRO A 113 10.94 6.25 -0.51
CA PRO A 113 11.17 6.88 -1.81
C PRO A 113 10.46 8.24 -1.94
N ALA A 114 10.79 9.03 -2.97
CA ALA A 114 10.13 10.31 -3.16
C ALA A 114 8.62 10.13 -3.30
N LEU A 115 7.85 10.84 -2.46
CA LEU A 115 6.39 10.88 -2.55
C LEU A 115 6.00 11.73 -3.77
N LEU A 116 5.22 11.16 -4.67
CA LEU A 116 4.82 11.78 -5.94
C LEU A 116 3.34 12.16 -6.00
N GLY A 117 2.51 11.55 -5.17
CA GLY A 117 1.07 11.78 -5.17
C GLY A 117 0.40 11.22 -3.94
N TYR A 118 -0.66 11.89 -3.51
CA TYR A 118 -1.41 11.50 -2.32
C TYR A 118 -2.89 11.82 -2.48
N LYS A 119 -3.78 10.93 -2.02
CA LYS A 119 -5.22 11.21 -1.94
C LYS A 119 -5.87 10.42 -0.82
N LYS A 120 -6.75 11.09 -0.08
CA LYS A 120 -7.75 10.45 0.79
C LYS A 120 -9.12 10.65 0.17
N ALA A 121 -9.80 9.56 -0.15
CA ALA A 121 -11.17 9.56 -0.64
C ALA A 121 -12.09 8.87 0.37
N GLN A 122 -13.35 9.28 0.36
CA GLN A 122 -14.44 8.51 0.97
C GLN A 122 -14.94 7.48 -0.06
N GLN A 123 -15.34 6.31 0.41
CA GLN A 123 -15.91 5.25 -0.43
C GLN A 123 -17.36 5.56 -0.80
N ASP A 124 -17.72 5.27 -2.04
CA ASP A 124 -19.06 5.48 -2.60
C ASP A 124 -20.03 4.36 -2.19
N ASN A 125 -21.31 4.45 -2.60
CA ASN A 125 -22.33 3.46 -2.23
C ASN A 125 -22.07 2.05 -2.79
N ASP A 126 -21.34 1.98 -3.91
CA ASP A 126 -21.01 0.72 -4.59
C ASP A 126 -19.70 0.11 -4.09
N ASP A 127 -18.94 0.85 -3.28
CA ASP A 127 -17.68 0.39 -2.71
C ASP A 127 -17.88 -0.61 -1.56
N PRO A 128 -16.83 -1.35 -1.14
CA PRO A 128 -16.92 -2.36 -0.08
C PRO A 128 -17.41 -1.86 1.28
N ILE A 129 -17.22 -0.58 1.62
CA ILE A 129 -17.77 0.05 2.83
C ILE A 129 -18.23 1.47 2.45
N PRO A 130 -19.52 1.68 2.14
CA PRO A 130 -20.06 3.00 1.87
C PRO A 130 -19.74 3.98 3.00
N GLY A 131 -19.16 5.12 2.66
CA GLY A 131 -18.73 6.10 3.64
C GLY A 131 -17.40 5.79 4.35
N GLY A 132 -16.79 4.62 4.11
CA GLY A 132 -15.46 4.25 4.58
C GLY A 132 -14.34 5.00 3.86
N PHE A 133 -13.08 4.61 4.05
CA PHE A 133 -11.94 5.30 3.46
C PHE A 133 -11.27 4.55 2.31
N SER A 134 -10.72 5.31 1.36
CA SER A 134 -9.69 4.87 0.41
C SER A 134 -8.51 5.84 0.45
N ILE A 135 -7.28 5.34 0.55
CA ILE A 135 -6.05 6.15 0.57
C ILE A 135 -5.18 5.69 -0.58
N TYR A 136 -4.73 6.63 -1.39
CA TYR A 136 -3.86 6.42 -2.54
C TYR A 136 -2.54 7.14 -2.25
N ILE A 137 -1.43 6.41 -2.34
CA ILE A 137 -0.09 6.95 -2.10
C ILE A 137 0.79 6.53 -3.25
N VAL A 138 1.41 7.49 -3.94
CA VAL A 138 2.28 7.23 -5.09
C VAL A 138 3.70 7.60 -4.74
N TRP A 139 4.61 6.65 -4.94
CA TRP A 139 6.03 6.78 -4.67
C TRP A 139 6.82 6.59 -5.96
N ASP A 140 7.98 7.24 -6.07
CA ASP A 140 8.90 6.96 -7.17
C ASP A 140 9.33 5.49 -7.17
N LYS A 141 9.50 4.89 -8.35
CA LYS A 141 10.09 3.55 -8.45
C LYS A 141 11.60 3.69 -8.31
N VAL A 142 12.12 3.25 -7.17
CA VAL A 142 13.58 3.15 -6.95
C VAL A 142 14.17 1.94 -7.70
N PRO A 143 15.48 1.95 -8.02
CA PRO A 143 16.17 0.78 -8.54
C PRO A 143 16.00 -0.44 -7.63
N GLY A 144 16.02 -1.62 -8.23
CA GLY A 144 15.79 -2.87 -7.53
C GLY A 144 14.35 -3.36 -7.60
N GLU A 145 14.13 -4.51 -6.96
CA GLU A 145 12.88 -5.27 -7.02
C GLU A 145 12.42 -5.64 -5.61
N SER A 146 11.11 -5.87 -5.47
CA SER A 146 10.54 -6.39 -4.22
C SER A 146 11.21 -7.72 -3.85
N LEU A 147 11.72 -7.83 -2.63
CA LEU A 147 12.23 -9.10 -2.13
C LEU A 147 11.06 -10.08 -1.96
N SER A 148 11.11 -11.20 -2.68
CA SER A 148 10.19 -12.32 -2.41
C SER A 148 10.80 -13.27 -1.38
N ASP A 149 9.97 -13.90 -0.55
CA ASP A 149 10.43 -14.94 0.37
C ASP A 149 11.17 -16.05 -0.37
N LYS A 150 10.63 -16.51 -1.50
CA LYS A 150 11.25 -17.54 -2.33
C LYS A 150 12.66 -17.14 -2.75
N TYR A 151 12.84 -15.91 -3.25
CA TYR A 151 14.15 -15.41 -3.63
C TYR A 151 15.06 -15.30 -2.41
N PHE A 152 14.63 -14.62 -1.35
CA PHE A 152 15.43 -14.41 -0.16
C PHE A 152 15.95 -15.71 0.45
N TRP A 153 15.09 -16.73 0.59
CA TRP A 153 15.47 -18.03 1.15
C TRP A 153 16.28 -18.91 0.20
N SER A 154 16.27 -18.63 -1.10
CA SER A 154 17.15 -19.30 -2.08
C SER A 154 18.62 -18.86 -1.98
N LEU A 155 18.89 -17.71 -1.35
CA LEU A 155 20.23 -17.15 -1.21
C LEU A 155 21.06 -17.85 -0.13
N SER A 156 22.39 -17.76 -0.28
CA SER A 156 23.33 -18.21 0.75
C SER A 156 23.11 -17.46 2.06
N ARG A 157 23.60 -18.01 3.17
CA ARG A 157 23.51 -17.34 4.48
C ARG A 157 24.19 -15.97 4.46
N ASP A 158 25.38 -15.88 3.87
CA ASP A 158 26.15 -14.63 3.83
C ASP A 158 25.45 -13.54 3.01
N ALA A 159 24.82 -13.90 1.89
CA ALA A 159 24.02 -12.98 1.09
C ALA A 159 22.79 -12.48 1.85
N ARG A 160 22.06 -13.38 2.53
CA ARG A 160 20.93 -13.00 3.40
C ARG A 160 21.37 -12.09 4.54
N ASP A 161 22.52 -12.36 5.14
CA ASP A 161 23.06 -11.54 6.23
C ASP A 161 23.49 -10.15 5.72
N GLY A 162 23.95 -10.04 4.46
CA GLY A 162 24.15 -8.76 3.77
C GLY A 162 22.86 -7.94 3.68
N ILE A 163 21.79 -8.54 3.13
CA ILE A 163 20.48 -7.89 3.01
C ILE A 163 19.94 -7.46 4.39
N ARG A 164 20.07 -8.30 5.42
CA ARG A 164 19.63 -7.98 6.78
C ARG A 164 20.39 -6.81 7.39
N ARG A 165 21.70 -6.69 7.13
CA ARG A 165 22.50 -5.54 7.59
C ARG A 165 22.01 -4.26 6.93
N GLU A 166 21.75 -4.29 5.63
CA GLU A 166 21.24 -3.12 4.93
C GLU A 166 19.85 -2.72 5.39
N PHE A 167 18.93 -3.69 5.53
CA PHE A 167 17.63 -3.44 6.12
C PHE A 167 17.74 -2.82 7.51
N ARG A 168 18.64 -3.31 8.39
CA ARG A 168 18.84 -2.73 9.71
C ARG A 168 19.31 -1.28 9.63
N ARG A 169 20.31 -0.99 8.78
CA ARG A 169 20.84 0.36 8.57
C ARG A 169 19.75 1.34 8.11
N VAL A 170 18.84 0.90 7.25
CA VAL A 170 17.70 1.71 6.79
C VAL A 170 16.61 1.81 7.86
N ASN A 171 16.26 0.69 8.52
CA ASN A 171 15.24 0.65 9.56
C ASN A 171 15.59 1.53 10.77
N GLU A 172 16.87 1.61 11.15
CA GLU A 172 17.36 2.47 12.23
C GLU A 172 17.09 3.96 11.97
N GLN A 173 16.99 4.38 10.69
CA GLN A 173 16.65 5.77 10.34
C GLN A 173 15.18 6.11 10.61
N PHE A 174 14.29 5.12 10.78
CA PHE A 174 12.89 5.34 11.15
C PHE A 174 12.70 5.53 12.65
N LEU A 175 13.64 5.07 13.48
CA LEU A 175 13.52 5.10 14.95
C LEU A 175 13.28 6.51 15.52
N PRO A 176 13.97 7.59 15.05
CA PRO A 176 13.74 8.94 15.55
C PRO A 176 12.34 9.48 15.24
N TRP A 177 11.66 8.91 14.24
CA TRP A 177 10.33 9.35 13.79
C TRP A 177 9.20 8.59 14.48
N GLY A 178 9.51 7.58 15.30
CA GLY A 178 8.50 6.74 15.96
C GLY A 178 7.63 5.96 14.97
N ILE A 179 8.14 5.71 13.77
CA ILE A 179 7.40 5.04 12.69
C ILE A 179 7.70 3.55 12.74
N GLU A 180 6.67 2.76 13.01
CA GLU A 180 6.72 1.31 12.86
C GLU A 180 6.06 0.87 11.55
N PRO A 181 6.73 0.05 10.71
CA PRO A 181 6.11 -0.49 9.51
C PRO A 181 4.87 -1.34 9.87
N THR A 182 3.70 -0.89 9.42
CA THR A 182 2.40 -1.50 9.79
C THR A 182 2.14 -2.87 9.15
N SER A 183 3.03 -3.34 8.28
CA SER A 183 2.95 -4.66 7.62
C SER A 183 4.35 -5.14 7.22
N PRO A 184 5.09 -5.80 8.11
CA PRO A 184 6.46 -6.25 7.85
C PRO A 184 6.46 -7.52 6.98
N THR A 185 6.28 -7.34 5.67
CA THR A 185 6.46 -8.39 4.67
C THR A 185 7.75 -8.14 3.90
N THR A 186 8.40 -9.21 3.43
CA THR A 186 9.59 -9.11 2.57
C THR A 186 9.29 -8.37 1.27
N THR A 187 8.07 -8.49 0.74
CA THR A 187 7.61 -7.82 -0.49
C THR A 187 7.59 -6.29 -0.38
N ASN A 188 7.54 -5.75 0.84
CA ASN A 188 7.62 -4.31 1.10
C ASN A 188 9.05 -3.75 1.06
N LEU A 189 10.07 -4.62 0.98
CA LEU A 189 11.47 -4.23 0.85
C LEU A 189 11.88 -4.23 -0.62
N ILE A 190 12.33 -3.09 -1.13
CA ILE A 190 12.92 -3.01 -2.47
C ILE A 190 14.43 -3.20 -2.31
N TYR A 191 15.01 -4.15 -3.01
CA TYR A 191 16.45 -4.40 -2.95
C TYR A 191 17.04 -4.38 -4.35
N ASP A 192 18.06 -3.53 -4.54
CA ASP A 192 18.84 -3.52 -5.77
C ASP A 192 20.02 -4.47 -5.63
N GLN A 193 19.97 -5.56 -6.39
CA GLN A 193 21.01 -6.57 -6.38
C GLN A 193 22.34 -6.07 -6.94
N VAL A 194 22.32 -5.05 -7.80
CA VAL A 194 23.52 -4.50 -8.45
C VAL A 194 24.31 -3.65 -7.47
N SER A 195 23.64 -2.71 -6.79
CA SER A 195 24.28 -1.83 -5.81
C SER A 195 24.37 -2.43 -4.40
N GLY A 196 23.52 -3.40 -4.08
CA GLY A 196 23.41 -3.95 -2.73
C GLY A 196 22.67 -3.03 -1.75
N SER A 197 21.93 -2.04 -2.24
CA SER A 197 21.19 -1.07 -1.42
C SER A 197 19.69 -1.35 -1.33
N MET A 198 19.07 -0.81 -0.28
CA MET A 198 17.62 -0.79 -0.03
C MET A 198 17.09 0.65 -0.01
#